data_AF-A0A7K2LRH0-F1
#
_entry.id   AF-A0A7K2LRH0-F1
#
_cell.length_a   1.000
_cell.length_b   1.000
_cell.length_c   1.000
_cell.angle_alpha   90.00
_cell.angle_beta   90.00
_cell.angle_gamma   90.00
#
_symmetry.space_group_name_H-M   'P 1'
#
loop_
_entity.id
_entity.type
_entity.pdbx_description
1 polymer ?
#
loop_
_entity_poly.entity_id
_entity_poly.type
_entity_poly.pdbx_seq_one_letter_code
_entity_poly.pdbx_strand_id
1 'polypeptide(L)'
;MNQSADAPAGRTDPAAALEHLLTTRFSCRAFQDRQVPRPVVERLLTLAQRSASWCNTQPWQVIVTSGEGTERLREAMSAHAREHGPEFDFDPPAEYRGVHRERRRATGWQLYEAVGIARGDRAAS
;
A
#
# COMPACT_ATOMS: atom_id res chain seq x y z
N MET A 1 5.34 -54.06 12.31
CA MET A 1 5.17 -53.88 10.86
C MET A 1 4.57 -52.51 10.65
N ASN A 2 5.34 -51.66 9.96
CA ASN A 2 5.11 -50.27 9.65
C ASN A 2 3.78 -50.01 8.93
N GLN A 3 2.97 -49.06 9.39
CA GLN A 3 2.19 -48.19 8.51
C GLN A 3 2.15 -46.79 9.12
N SER A 4 3.19 -46.01 8.79
CA SER A 4 3.13 -44.55 8.78
C SER A 4 1.99 -44.15 7.84
N ALA A 5 0.90 -43.66 8.41
CA ALA A 5 -0.12 -42.94 7.65
C ALA A 5 0.41 -41.54 7.40
N ASP A 6 0.65 -41.26 6.13
CA ASP A 6 0.99 -39.99 5.54
C ASP A 6 0.07 -38.88 6.08
N ALA A 7 0.63 -37.89 6.77
CA ALA A 7 -0.13 -36.75 7.26
C ALA A 7 -0.63 -35.93 6.05
N PRO A 8 -1.93 -35.61 5.94
CA PRO A 8 -2.43 -34.88 4.79
C PRO A 8 -1.75 -33.51 4.72
N ALA A 9 -1.26 -33.16 3.53
CA ALA A 9 -0.60 -31.89 3.23
C ALA A 9 -1.28 -30.72 3.96
N GLY A 10 -0.49 -30.02 4.78
CA GLY A 10 -0.93 -29.14 5.86
C GLY A 10 -1.98 -28.11 5.41
N ARG A 11 -3.21 -28.29 5.87
CA ARG A 11 -4.28 -27.32 5.69
C ARG A 11 -3.95 -26.10 6.55
N THR A 12 -3.56 -24.99 5.93
CA THR A 12 -3.36 -23.73 6.65
C THR A 12 -4.68 -23.31 7.29
N ASP A 13 -4.67 -23.07 8.60
CA ASP A 13 -5.82 -22.51 9.29
C ASP A 13 -6.18 -21.14 8.68
N PRO A 14 -7.41 -20.94 8.15
CA PRO A 14 -7.81 -19.67 7.55
C PRO A 14 -7.69 -18.48 8.50
N ALA A 15 -7.93 -18.67 9.80
CA ALA A 15 -7.79 -17.60 10.78
C ALA A 15 -6.33 -17.19 10.94
N ALA A 16 -5.42 -18.15 11.14
CA ALA A 16 -3.99 -17.89 11.18
C ALA A 16 -3.44 -17.27 9.89
N ALA A 17 -3.93 -17.71 8.72
CA ALA A 17 -3.54 -17.12 7.43
C ALA A 17 -3.96 -15.64 7.33
N LEU A 18 -5.18 -15.31 7.76
CA LEU A 18 -5.67 -13.94 7.75
C LEU A 18 -4.88 -13.07 8.74
N GLU A 19 -4.64 -13.54 9.97
CA GLU A 19 -3.84 -12.84 10.96
C GLU A 19 -2.43 -12.54 10.44
N HIS A 20 -1.80 -13.54 9.81
CA HIS A 20 -0.49 -13.36 9.18
C HIS A 20 -0.50 -12.27 8.10
N LEU A 21 -1.48 -12.28 7.20
CA LEU A 21 -1.59 -11.27 6.15
C LEU A 21 -1.80 -9.86 6.72
N LEU A 22 -2.63 -9.72 7.76
CA LEU A 22 -2.92 -8.42 8.39
C LEU A 22 -1.72 -7.86 9.16
N THR A 23 -0.94 -8.73 9.80
CA THR A 23 0.22 -8.33 10.62
C THR A 23 1.49 -8.10 9.80
N THR A 24 1.67 -8.83 8.70
CA THR A 24 2.86 -8.69 7.82
C THR A 24 2.71 -7.62 6.75
N ARG A 25 1.49 -7.22 6.38
CA ARG A 25 1.29 -6.13 5.43
C ARG A 25 1.78 -4.81 6.02
N PHE A 26 2.66 -4.13 5.30
CA PHE A 26 3.16 -2.80 5.63
C PHE A 26 3.08 -1.86 4.41
N SER A 27 3.18 -0.56 4.66
CA SER A 27 3.18 0.45 3.58
C SER A 27 4.62 0.62 3.06
N CYS A 28 4.94 -0.11 1.99
CA CYS A 28 6.24 -0.04 1.31
C CYS A 28 6.42 1.29 0.57
N ARG A 29 7.63 1.87 0.62
CA ARG A 29 7.96 3.18 0.02
C ARG A 29 9.12 3.14 -0.97
N ALA A 30 9.71 1.97 -1.20
CA ALA A 30 10.75 1.75 -2.19
C ALA A 30 10.47 0.40 -2.87
N PHE A 31 10.37 0.40 -4.19
CA PHE A 31 10.03 -0.79 -4.98
C PHE A 31 11.19 -1.12 -5.93
N GLN A 32 11.31 -2.40 -6.28
CA GLN A 32 12.20 -2.82 -7.36
C GLN A 32 11.58 -2.48 -8.72
N ASP A 33 12.40 -2.32 -9.75
CA ASP A 33 11.96 -2.06 -11.14
C ASP A 33 11.28 -3.28 -11.81
N ARG A 34 11.14 -4.38 -11.08
CA ARG A 34 10.56 -5.63 -11.56
C ARG A 34 9.03 -5.50 -11.67
N GLN A 35 8.56 -5.55 -12.91
CA GLN A 35 7.13 -5.56 -13.22
C GLN A 35 6.44 -6.81 -12.66
N VAL A 36 5.23 -6.62 -12.14
CA VAL A 36 4.34 -7.72 -11.74
C VAL A 36 3.65 -8.26 -12.99
N PRO A 37 3.62 -9.59 -13.24
CA PRO A 37 2.94 -10.15 -14.40
C PRO A 37 1.46 -9.77 -14.44
N ARG A 38 0.95 -9.41 -15.62
CA ARG A 38 -0.46 -8.99 -15.80
C ARG A 38 -1.48 -9.97 -15.20
N PRO A 39 -1.37 -11.30 -15.38
CA PRO A 39 -2.33 -12.25 -14.80
C PRO A 39 -2.39 -12.21 -13.27
N VAL A 40 -1.27 -11.86 -12.62
CA VAL A 40 -1.22 -11.72 -11.15
C VAL A 40 -2.00 -10.48 -10.72
N VAL A 41 -1.82 -9.36 -11.42
CA VAL A 41 -2.55 -8.11 -11.15
C VAL A 41 -4.06 -8.31 -11.35
N GLU A 42 -4.46 -8.94 -12.46
CA GLU A 42 -5.86 -9.24 -12.74
C GLU A 42 -6.47 -10.12 -11.65
N ARG A 43 -5.79 -11.20 -11.26
CA ARG A 43 -6.23 -12.07 -10.16
C ARG A 43 -6.41 -11.30 -8.86
N LEU A 44 -5.49 -10.40 -8.51
CA LEU A 44 -5.61 -9.58 -7.29
C LEU A 44 -6.82 -8.65 -7.36
N LEU A 45 -7.06 -8.01 -8.50
CA LEU A 45 -8.24 -7.15 -8.70
C LEU A 45 -9.54 -7.93 -8.68
N THR A 46 -9.58 -9.14 -9.24
CA THR A 46 -10.74 -10.05 -9.13
C THR A 46 -11.05 -10.43 -7.69
N LEU A 47 -10.02 -10.68 -6.87
CA LEU A 47 -10.20 -10.96 -5.44
C LEU A 47 -10.67 -9.71 -4.68
N ALA A 48 -10.10 -8.54 -4.96
CA ALA A 48 -10.45 -7.27 -4.31
C ALA A 48 -11.92 -6.87 -4.56
N GLN A 49 -12.50 -7.24 -5.70
CA GLN A 49 -13.92 -7.01 -6.00
C GLN A 49 -14.88 -7.72 -5.03
N ARG A 50 -14.39 -8.63 -4.19
CA ARG A 50 -15.20 -9.28 -3.13
C ARG A 50 -15.38 -8.42 -1.89
N SER A 51 -14.76 -7.24 -1.82
CA SER A 51 -15.02 -6.28 -0.75
C SER A 51 -16.49 -5.87 -0.72
N ALA A 52 -17.07 -5.79 0.47
CA ALA A 52 -18.45 -5.34 0.62
C ALA A 52 -18.59 -3.86 0.18
N SER A 53 -19.72 -3.52 -0.42
CA SER A 53 -20.10 -2.14 -0.75
C SER A 53 -21.57 -1.90 -0.42
N TRP A 54 -21.94 -0.63 -0.21
CA TRP A 54 -23.33 -0.26 0.05
C TRP A 54 -24.22 -0.77 -1.09
N CYS A 55 -25.24 -1.56 -0.75
CA CYS A 55 -26.15 -2.20 -1.70
C CYS A 55 -25.44 -3.00 -2.81
N ASN A 56 -24.23 -3.50 -2.54
CA ASN A 56 -23.41 -4.21 -3.52
C ASN A 56 -23.18 -3.45 -4.84
N THR A 57 -23.14 -2.12 -4.79
CA THR A 57 -23.00 -1.23 -5.95
C THR A 57 -21.65 -1.35 -6.64
N GLN A 58 -20.62 -1.80 -5.93
CA GLN A 58 -19.26 -2.01 -6.46
C GLN A 58 -18.75 -0.78 -7.24
N PRO A 59 -18.75 0.42 -6.63
CA PRO A 59 -18.59 1.68 -7.36
C PRO A 59 -17.16 1.94 -7.86
N TRP A 60 -16.21 1.07 -7.50
CA TRP A 60 -14.80 1.24 -7.84
C TRP A 60 -14.57 1.13 -9.35
N GLN A 61 -13.86 2.12 -9.90
CA GLN A 61 -13.28 2.07 -11.23
C GLN A 61 -11.76 2.14 -11.08
N VAL A 62 -11.04 1.24 -11.72
CA VAL A 62 -9.59 1.11 -11.54
C VAL A 62 -8.88 1.25 -12.88
N ILE A 63 -7.96 2.20 -12.96
CA ILE A 63 -7.04 2.36 -14.08
C ILE A 63 -5.69 1.81 -13.63
N VAL A 64 -5.15 0.84 -14.39
CA VAL A 64 -3.83 0.25 -14.12
C VAL A 64 -2.87 0.69 -15.20
N THR A 65 -1.82 1.43 -14.80
CA THR A 65 -0.68 1.74 -15.67
C THR A 65 0.44 0.73 -15.46
N SER A 66 1.29 0.55 -16.48
CA SER A 66 2.47 -0.31 -16.42
C SER A 66 3.56 0.24 -17.34
N GLY A 67 4.84 -0.03 -17.03
CA GLY A 67 5.97 0.42 -17.85
C GLY A 67 5.91 1.92 -18.15
N GLU A 68 6.04 2.29 -19.42
CA GLU A 68 5.99 3.69 -19.87
C GLU A 68 4.70 4.43 -19.49
N GLY A 69 3.57 3.73 -19.37
CA GLY A 69 2.32 4.34 -18.92
C GLY A 69 2.42 4.84 -17.46
N THR A 70 3.16 4.12 -16.63
CA THR A 70 3.42 4.54 -15.23
C THR A 70 4.39 5.70 -15.20
N GLU A 71 5.41 5.71 -16.07
CA GLU A 71 6.37 6.84 -16.14
C GLU A 71 5.70 8.14 -16.61
N ARG A 72 4.83 8.09 -17.63
CA ARG A 72 4.05 9.27 -18.03
C ARG A 72 3.16 9.79 -16.90
N LEU A 73 2.52 8.89 -16.15
CA LEU A 73 1.71 9.28 -15.00
C LEU A 73 2.57 9.91 -13.90
N ARG A 74 3.74 9.32 -13.60
CA ARG A 74 4.69 9.84 -12.61
C ARG A 74 5.12 11.26 -12.96
N GLU A 75 5.52 11.50 -14.21
CA GLU A 75 5.94 12.81 -14.68
C GLU A 75 4.82 13.84 -14.55
N ALA A 76 3.62 13.52 -15.03
CA ALA A 76 2.46 14.40 -14.97
C ALA A 76 2.07 14.75 -13.52
N MET A 77 2.00 13.76 -12.63
CA MET A 77 1.70 13.98 -11.21
C MET A 77 2.78 14.82 -10.52
N SER A 78 4.06 14.56 -10.83
CA SER A 78 5.18 15.30 -10.24
C SER A 78 5.23 16.76 -10.73
N ALA A 79 4.91 17.01 -11.99
CA ALA A 79 4.80 18.37 -12.54
C ALA A 79 3.65 19.12 -11.86
N HIS A 80 2.46 18.51 -11.80
CA HIS A 80 1.29 19.10 -11.17
C HIS A 80 1.55 19.48 -9.71
N ALA A 81 2.15 18.57 -8.91
CA ALA A 81 2.45 18.80 -7.50
C ALA A 81 3.52 19.88 -7.23
N ARG A 82 4.36 20.23 -8.22
CA ARG A 82 5.31 21.35 -8.10
C ARG A 82 4.64 22.69 -8.35
N GLU A 83 3.67 22.71 -9.26
CA GLU A 83 2.95 23.92 -9.66
C GLU A 83 1.77 24.23 -8.74
N HIS A 84 1.16 23.19 -8.16
CA HIS A 84 -0.06 23.28 -7.36
C HIS A 84 0.20 22.76 -5.94
N GLY A 85 -0.32 23.49 -4.96
CA GLY A 85 -0.32 23.03 -3.57
C GLY A 85 -1.28 21.86 -3.34
N PRO A 86 -1.24 21.23 -2.15
CA PRO A 86 -2.17 20.16 -1.82
C PRO A 86 -3.61 20.68 -1.76
N GLU A 87 -4.50 20.03 -2.51
CA GLU A 87 -5.95 20.24 -2.46
C GLU A 87 -6.61 19.02 -1.82
N PHE A 88 -7.54 19.25 -0.91
CA PHE A 88 -8.27 18.20 -0.21
C PHE A 88 -9.76 18.44 -0.37
N ASP A 89 -10.52 17.37 -0.67
CA ASP A 89 -12.00 17.44 -0.73
C ASP A 89 -12.62 17.76 0.64
N PHE A 90 -11.87 17.53 1.71
CA PHE A 90 -12.26 17.77 3.10
C PHE A 90 -11.12 18.42 3.87
N ASP A 91 -11.48 19.23 4.88
CA ASP A 91 -10.49 19.88 5.73
C ASP A 91 -9.57 18.83 6.39
N PRO A 92 -8.24 19.02 6.33
CA PRO A 92 -7.32 18.14 7.04
C PRO A 92 -7.53 18.27 8.56
N PRO A 93 -7.18 17.23 9.34
CA PRO A 93 -7.24 17.33 10.79
C PRO A 93 -6.45 18.54 11.29
N ALA A 94 -7.12 19.45 12.01
CA ALA A 94 -6.50 20.68 12.53
C ALA A 94 -5.25 20.40 13.36
N GLU A 95 -5.25 19.29 14.12
CA GLU A 95 -4.07 18.78 14.79
C GLU A 95 -4.18 17.29 15.13
N TYR A 96 -3.02 16.69 15.43
CA TYR A 96 -2.92 15.37 16.04
C TYR A 96 -2.41 15.53 17.47
N ARG A 97 -3.08 14.90 18.44
CA ARG A 97 -2.74 14.94 19.87
C ARG A 97 -2.34 13.57 20.41
N GLY A 98 -1.61 13.56 21.53
CA GLY A 98 -1.18 12.35 22.24
C GLY A 98 -0.51 11.31 21.34
N VAL A 99 -0.93 10.06 21.45
CA VAL A 99 -0.41 8.91 20.68
C VAL A 99 -0.49 9.10 19.17
N HIS A 100 -1.47 9.87 18.66
CA HIS A 100 -1.59 10.11 17.22
C HIS A 100 -0.52 11.09 16.71
N ARG A 101 -0.15 12.08 17.53
CA ARG A 101 0.96 12.99 17.23
C ARG A 101 2.28 12.25 17.17
N GLU A 102 2.51 11.36 18.13
CA GLU A 102 3.72 10.53 18.23
C GLU A 102 3.84 9.60 17.03
N ARG A 103 2.76 8.90 16.68
CA ARG A 103 2.71 8.05 15.49
C ARG A 103 2.98 8.83 14.21
N ARG A 104 2.33 9.98 14.01
CA ARG A 104 2.57 10.84 12.84
C ARG A 104 4.04 11.25 12.73
N ARG A 105 4.67 11.64 13.84
CA ARG A 105 6.10 11.99 13.88
C ARG A 105 7.00 10.81 13.56
N ALA A 106 6.76 9.66 14.19
CA ALA A 106 7.54 8.45 13.96
C ALA A 106 7.48 8.02 12.48
N THR A 107 6.28 8.02 11.88
CA THR A 107 6.11 7.71 10.45
C THR A 107 6.80 8.73 9.54
N GLY A 108 6.73 10.03 9.87
CA GLY A 108 7.44 11.06 9.11
C GLY A 108 8.95 10.84 9.12
N TRP A 109 9.54 10.51 10.27
CA TRP A 109 10.97 10.22 10.37
C TRP A 109 11.38 8.95 9.64
N GLN A 110 10.60 7.87 9.74
CA GLN A 110 10.86 6.65 8.99
C GLN A 110 10.80 6.87 7.48
N LEU A 111 9.93 7.75 7.01
CA LEU A 111 9.89 8.15 5.59
C LEU A 111 11.20 8.83 5.19
N TYR A 112 11.60 9.89 5.90
CA TYR A 112 12.81 10.64 5.57
C TYR A 112 14.07 9.78 5.63
N GLU A 113 14.21 8.93 6.65
CA GLU A 113 15.30 7.96 6.75
C GLU A 113 15.33 7.02 5.55
N ALA A 114 14.17 6.47 5.15
CA ALA A 114 14.08 5.54 4.03
C ALA A 114 14.45 6.16 2.67
N VAL A 115 14.29 7.49 2.52
CA VAL A 115 14.67 8.22 1.29
C VAL A 115 16.00 8.98 1.44
N GLY A 116 16.74 8.77 2.53
CA GLY A 116 18.07 9.36 2.74
C GLY A 116 18.07 10.85 3.13
N ILE A 117 16.93 11.41 3.56
CA ILE A 117 16.84 12.79 4.03
C ILE A 117 17.33 12.88 5.47
N ALA A 118 18.41 13.63 5.69
CA ALA A 118 18.95 13.85 7.02
C ALA A 118 18.00 14.71 7.88
N ARG A 119 17.92 14.40 9.18
CA ARG A 119 17.09 15.16 10.11
C ARG A 119 17.59 16.60 10.20
N GLY A 120 16.73 17.55 9.82
CA GLY A 120 17.04 18.99 9.84
C GLY A 120 17.41 19.56 8.47
N ASP A 121 17.50 18.74 7.42
CA ASP A 121 17.68 19.21 6.05
C ASP A 121 16.39 19.82 5.49
N ARG A 122 16.17 21.12 5.74
CA ARG A 122 14.97 21.85 5.29
C ARG A 122 14.85 22.00 3.78
N ALA A 123 15.92 21.80 3.02
CA ALA A 123 15.86 21.87 1.57
C ALA A 123 15.34 20.56 0.97
N ALA A 124 15.66 19.44 1.61
CA ALA A 124 15.23 18.11 1.18
C ALA A 124 13.95 17.59 1.88
N SER A 125 13.53 18.17 3.01
CA SER A 125 12.38 17.70 3.82
C SER A 125 11.03 18.37 3.52
#